data_AF-A0A921MNJ2-F1
#
_entry.id   AF-A0A921MNJ2-F1
#
_cell.length_a   1.000
_cell.length_b   1.000
_cell.length_c   1.000
_cell.angle_alpha   90.00
_cell.angle_beta   90.00
_cell.angle_gamma   90.00
#
_symmetry.space_group_name_H-M   'P 1'
#
loop_
_entity.id
_entity.type
_entity.pdbx_description
1 polymer ?
#
loop_
_entity_poly.entity_id
_entity_poly.type
_entity_poly.pdbx_seq_one_letter_code
_entity_poly.pdbx_strand_id
1 'polypeptide(L)' 'MEKNHLSIRTDKAIHDKLQYIAAYEGRSMSGQILYLINTCIRDFEKEHGPIRPEDLK' A
#
# COMPACT_ATOMS: atom_id res chain seq x y z
N MET A 1 15.64 -11.03 -0.46
CA MET A 1 14.52 -10.36 0.23
C MET A 1 13.34 -11.31 0.19
N GLU A 2 12.83 -11.70 1.35
CA GLU A 2 11.63 -12.55 1.45
C GLU A 2 10.42 -11.76 0.91
N LYS A 3 9.58 -12.43 0.11
CA LYS A 3 8.39 -11.80 -0.50
C LYS A 3 7.15 -12.42 0.14
N ASN A 4 6.37 -11.58 0.81
CA ASN A 4 5.09 -12.00 1.37
C ASN A 4 3.97 -11.78 0.35
N HIS A 5 3.08 -12.75 0.21
CA HIS A 5 1.89 -12.60 -0.62
C HIS A 5 0.77 -11.95 0.19
N LEU A 6 0.28 -10.80 -0.28
CA LEU A 6 -0.85 -10.10 0.31
C LEU A 6 -2.10 -10.30 -0.55
N SER A 7 -3.11 -10.97 -0.01
CA SER A 7 -4.43 -11.11 -0.62
C SER A 7 -5.42 -10.19 0.09
N ILE A 8 -6.15 -9.37 -0.67
CA ILE A 8 -7.10 -8.37 -0.15
C ILE A 8 -8.46 -8.64 -0.77
N ARG A 9 -9.50 -8.69 0.06
CA ARG A 9 -10.89 -8.76 -0.39
C ARG A 9 -11.45 -7.35 -0.52
N THR A 10 -12.01 -7.02 -1.69
CA THR A 10 -12.67 -5.75 -1.97
C THR A 10 -13.96 -6.01 -2.73
N ASP A 11 -14.91 -5.08 -2.66
CA ASP A 11 -16.02 -5.10 -3.60
C ASP A 11 -15.56 -4.67 -5.00
N LYS A 12 -16.41 -4.97 -6.00
CA LYS A 12 -16.11 -4.66 -7.40
C LYS A 12 -15.92 -3.16 -7.66
N ALA A 13 -16.69 -2.30 -6.97
CA ALA A 13 -16.63 -0.86 -7.21
C ALA A 13 -15.31 -0.25 -6.73
N ILE A 14 -14.79 -0.70 -5.60
CA ILE A 14 -13.47 -0.31 -5.07
C ILE A 14 -12.37 -0.83 -5.99
N HIS A 15 -12.46 -2.10 -6.41
CA HIS A 15 -11.48 -2.69 -7.32
C HIS A 15 -11.37 -1.89 -8.62
N ASP A 16 -12.50 -1.57 -9.26
CA ASP A 16 -12.53 -0.86 -10.54
C ASP A 16 -11.99 0.57 -10.40
N LYS A 17 -12.31 1.27 -9.30
CA LYS A 17 -11.75 2.61 -9.00
C LYS A 17 -10.24 2.57 -8.81
N LEU A 18 -9.75 1.59 -8.05
CA LEU A 18 -8.31 1.44 -7.83
C LEU A 18 -7.58 1.11 -9.13
N GLN A 19 -8.18 0.28 -9.99
CA GLN A 19 -7.60 -0.05 -11.30
C GLN A 19 -7.52 1.17 -12.21
N TYR A 20 -8.56 2.00 -12.22
CA TYR A 20 -8.54 3.27 -12.94
C TYR A 20 -7.40 4.18 -12.46
N ILE A 21 -7.27 4.37 -11.14
CA ILE A 21 -6.20 5.20 -10.56
C ILE A 21 -4.82 4.63 -10.89
N ALA A 22 -4.63 3.32 -10.75
CA ALA A 22 -3.37 2.67 -11.06
C ALA A 22 -2.96 2.92 -12.53
N ALA A 23 -3.90 2.75 -13.47
CA ALA A 23 -3.66 3.03 -14.88
C ALA A 23 -3.32 4.50 -15.14
N TYR A 24 -4.05 5.43 -14.53
CA TYR A 24 -3.80 6.87 -14.62
C TYR A 24 -2.38 7.23 -14.13
N GLU A 25 -1.96 6.62 -13.02
CA GLU A 25 -0.64 6.80 -12.41
C GLU A 25 0.49 6.02 -13.12
N GLY A 26 0.18 5.25 -14.17
CA GLY A 26 1.16 4.42 -14.89
C GLY A 26 1.67 3.21 -14.09
N ARG A 27 0.88 2.70 -13.14
CA ARG A 27 1.23 1.56 -12.27
C ARG A 27 0.31 0.37 -12.52
N SER A 28 0.80 -0.83 -12.20
CA SER A 28 -0.08 -1.99 -12.04
C SER A 28 -0.90 -1.86 -10.75
N MET A 29 -2.00 -2.60 -10.63
CA MET A 29 -2.81 -2.65 -9.40
C MET A 29 -1.97 -2.96 -8.15
N SER A 30 -1.17 -4.02 -8.21
CA SER A 30 -0.27 -4.38 -7.10
C SER A 30 0.79 -3.29 -6.83
N GLY A 31 1.28 -2.64 -7.89
CA GLY A 31 2.21 -1.51 -7.77
C GLY A 31 1.58 -0.31 -7.07
N GLN A 32 0.31 0.00 -7.38
CA GLN A 32 -0.44 1.07 -6.73
C GLN A 32 -0.71 0.75 -5.26
N ILE A 33 -1.09 -0.48 -4.93
CA ILE A 33 -1.25 -0.91 -3.53
C ILE A 33 0.06 -0.76 -2.76
N LEU A 34 1.18 -1.22 -3.33
CA LEU A 34 2.48 -1.11 -2.68
C LEU A 34 2.88 0.35 -2.48
N TYR A 35 2.63 1.21 -3.46
CA TYR A 35 2.88 2.64 -3.36
C TYR A 35 2.06 3.30 -2.23
N LEU A 36 0.78 2.96 -2.13
CA LEU A 36 -0.11 3.49 -1.09
C LEU A 36 0.30 3.01 0.31
N ILE A 37 0.68 1.73 0.47
CA ILE A 37 1.18 1.18 1.75
C ILE A 37 2.45 1.92 2.18
N ASN A 38 3.43 2.07 1.29
CA ASN A 38 4.68 2.77 1.62
C ASN A 38 4.45 4.26 1.93
N THR A 39 3.52 4.89 1.20
CA THR A 39 3.15 6.29 1.46
C THR A 39 2.52 6.43 2.84
N CYS A 40 1.59 5.53 3.19
CA CYS A 40 0.97 5.48 4.52
C CYS A 40 2.00 5.33 5.64
N ILE A 41 2.94 4.38 5.50
CA ILE A 41 4.01 4.16 6.48
C ILE A 41 4.87 5.42 6.63
N ARG A 42 5.36 5.99 5.51
CA ARG A 42 6.20 7.18 5.53
C ARG A 42 5.50 8.38 6.17
N ASP A 43 4.23 8.59 5.84
CA ASP A 43 3.46 9.73 6.34
C ASP A 43 3.20 9.57 7.85
N PHE A 44 2.90 8.35 8.31
CA PHE A 44 2.80 8.05 9.73
C PHE A 44 4.13 8.27 10.46
N GLU A 45 5.24 7.77 9.94
CA GLU A 45 6.56 7.93 10.56
C GLU A 45 7.03 9.38 10.60
N LYS A 46 6.61 10.19 9.62
CA LYS A 46 6.86 11.64 9.61
C LYS A 46 6.13 12.36 10.75
N GLU A 47 4.93 11.92 11.09
CA GLU A 47 4.09 12.53 12.13
C GLU A 47 4.43 12.01 13.54
N HIS A 48 4.69 10.71 13.68
CA HIS A 48 4.82 10.05 14.99
C HIS A 48 6.25 9.62 15.34
N GLY A 49 7.19 9.76 14.41
CA GLY A 49 8.54 9.21 14.52
C GLY A 49 8.64 7.80 13.89
N PRO A 50 9.88 7.31 13.69
CA PRO A 50 10.13 6.04 12.99
C PRO A 50 9.54 4.85 13.75
N ILE A 51 8.98 3.89 13.02
CA ILE A 51 8.57 2.59 13.56
C ILE A 51 9.83 1.77 13.78
N ARG A 52 10.13 1.41 15.03
CA ARG A 52 11.34 0.68 15.38
C ARG A 52 11.06 -0.82 15.48
N PRO A 53 12.09 -1.70 15.39
CA PRO A 53 11.90 -3.14 15.53
C PRO A 53 11.20 -3.54 16.84
N GLU A 54 11.40 -2.80 17.92
CA GLU A 54 10.71 -3.03 19.19
C GLU A 54 9.19 -2.78 19.16
N ASP A 55 8.69 -2.02 18.18
CA ASP A 55 7.27 -1.71 18.01
C ASP A 55 6.53 -2.81 17.21
N LEU A 56 7.27 -3.63 16.45
CA LEU A 56 6.78 -4.72 15.61
C LEU A 56 6.75 -6.03 16.41
N LYS A 57 5.70 -6.24 17.20
CA LYS A 57 5.51 -7.47 17.97
C LYS A 57 4.96 -8.63 17.14
#